data_AF-A0ABD3GYP5-F1
#
_entry.id   AF-A0ABD3GYP5-F1
#
_cell.length_a   1.000
_cell.length_b   1.000
_cell.length_c   1.000
_cell.angle_alpha   90.00
_cell.angle_beta   90.00
_cell.angle_gamma   90.00
#
_symmetry.space_group_name_H-M   'P 1'
#
loop_
_entity.id
_entity.type
_entity.pdbx_description
1 polymer ?
#
loop_
_entity_poly.entity_id
_entity_poly.type
_entity_poly.pdbx_seq_one_letter_code
_entity_poly.pdbx_strand_id
1 'polypeptide(L)'
;MGVPVIELSPLQHARTLWKAPLPPALQGDNVELVFGDSTVAADPSDAAVVSRTFPLTYGQPLVHLASTSGTKNGISNGGSLGAALRVGIVFCGRQSPGGHNIVTGLYDALKAHNVASVLLGFVGGTEGLFAQKTVEVTENLVNTYRNQGGFDMLGRTKDQLRSLQQINDARAACETLKLDALVLVGGCGTNSDAAQLAETFAAQGCSTKIIGVPVTIDGDLKNQFIETDVGFDTTCKVYSQLISNICIDALSAEKYYYFIRLMGRRTSHITLECTLQSHPNMVLLGEEVSTQKLTLFDITQQICDVIQSRAANDKHHGVILIPEGLIENIPEMHALIQEINNILREDKDVDIHNLSSKLSPWASALFDFLPVFIKKQLLLDRESDGAVQLSQIEMEKLLAQLVETEITSRTKAGVYKGKKFNAICHFFGYQARGSLPSNFDCTYANALGHVAFHLAAAGLNGYMATVTNLKEEVSNWRCGGAPFTAMMSVKRWLRGPGVSQIGKPALHSAKVDLKGKPYELLAQNASRWQTEDLYCSPGPIQFEGPGSDGKTVTLSVEDQDYVGRMQELQKFLDQVKQMVRPGCPPEVLKAALSSLASVTEILSVMSAPSYRGLRPF
;
A
#
# COMPACT_ATOMS: atom_id res chain seq x y z
N MET A 1 19.25 -5.45 -25.18
CA MET A 1 17.99 -5.50 -25.95
C MET A 1 17.69 -4.09 -26.40
N GLY A 2 17.32 -3.87 -27.67
CA GLY A 2 16.93 -2.53 -28.15
C GLY A 2 15.65 -2.06 -27.47
N VAL A 3 15.45 -0.74 -27.39
CA VAL A 3 14.19 -0.14 -26.92
C VAL A 3 13.05 -0.70 -27.78
N PRO A 4 11.99 -1.30 -27.20
CA PRO A 4 10.87 -1.78 -27.99
C PRO A 4 10.26 -0.61 -28.76
N VAL A 5 10.01 -0.80 -30.06
CA VAL A 5 9.25 0.16 -30.86
C VAL A 5 7.80 0.05 -30.41
N ILE A 6 7.33 1.02 -29.64
CA ILE A 6 5.95 1.09 -29.14
C ILE A 6 5.17 2.03 -30.04
N GLU A 7 4.11 1.51 -30.68
CA GLU A 7 3.12 2.33 -31.35
C GLU A 7 2.16 2.91 -30.30
N LEU A 8 2.23 4.21 -30.07
CA LEU A 8 1.38 4.91 -29.10
C LEU A 8 0.08 5.37 -29.77
N SER A 9 -1.05 5.11 -29.10
CA SER A 9 -2.33 5.73 -29.49
C SER A 9 -2.29 7.26 -29.36
N PRO A 10 -3.22 8.01 -29.99
CA PRO A 10 -3.25 9.47 -29.89
C PRO A 10 -3.29 9.99 -28.45
N LEU A 11 -4.05 9.32 -27.58
CA LEU A 11 -4.12 9.66 -26.16
C LEU A 11 -2.79 9.39 -25.44
N GLN A 12 -2.16 8.25 -25.70
CA GLN A 12 -0.85 7.94 -25.09
C GLN A 12 0.21 8.95 -25.52
N HIS A 13 0.21 9.35 -26.80
CA HIS A 13 1.11 10.39 -27.30
C HIS A 13 0.83 11.75 -26.66
N ALA A 14 -0.44 12.16 -26.52
CA ALA A 14 -0.77 13.38 -25.79
C ALA A 14 -0.31 13.32 -24.33
N ARG A 15 -0.42 12.14 -23.69
CA ARG A 15 0.03 11.94 -22.31
C ARG A 15 1.54 12.02 -22.16
N THR A 16 2.37 11.61 -23.13
CA THR A 16 3.83 11.78 -22.99
C THR A 16 4.26 13.25 -22.96
N LEU A 17 3.45 14.15 -23.53
CA LEU A 17 3.71 15.60 -23.56
C LEU A 17 3.29 16.32 -22.28
N TRP A 18 2.38 15.74 -21.49
CA TRP A 18 1.91 16.31 -20.24
C TRP A 18 3.02 16.32 -19.20
N LYS A 19 3.28 17.47 -18.57
CA LYS A 19 4.32 17.62 -17.55
C LYS A 19 3.70 17.58 -16.16
N ALA A 20 4.14 16.63 -15.35
CA ALA A 20 3.77 16.58 -13.95
C ALA A 20 4.26 17.85 -13.22
N PRO A 21 3.40 18.55 -12.46
CA PRO A 21 3.84 19.66 -11.63
C PRO A 21 4.76 19.15 -10.52
N LEU A 22 5.86 19.86 -10.24
CA LEU A 22 6.76 19.51 -9.15
C LEU A 22 6.46 20.33 -7.90
N PRO A 23 6.47 19.73 -6.70
CA PRO A 23 6.46 20.48 -5.44
C PRO A 23 7.58 21.53 -5.38
N PRO A 24 7.37 22.73 -4.81
CA PRO A 24 8.37 23.80 -4.78
C PRO A 24 9.72 23.39 -4.19
N ALA A 25 9.72 22.49 -3.19
CA ALA A 25 10.93 21.94 -2.58
C ALA A 25 11.84 21.17 -3.54
N LEU A 26 11.30 20.72 -4.67
CA LEU A 26 12.01 19.97 -5.72
C LEU A 26 12.27 20.82 -6.97
N GLN A 27 11.86 22.09 -6.95
CA GLN A 27 12.09 23.02 -8.05
C GLN A 27 13.43 23.74 -7.88
N GLY A 28 14.12 23.95 -9.00
CA GLY A 28 15.38 24.71 -9.08
C GLY A 28 16.63 23.84 -9.03
N ASP A 29 17.79 24.49 -9.13
CA ASP A 29 19.08 23.82 -9.31
C ASP A 29 19.67 23.27 -8.00
N ASN A 30 19.23 23.80 -6.84
CA ASN A 30 19.77 23.47 -5.52
C ASN A 30 18.67 23.10 -4.51
N VAL A 31 18.50 21.79 -4.31
CA VAL A 31 17.64 21.21 -3.27
C VAL A 31 18.48 20.89 -2.03
N GLU A 32 18.11 21.45 -0.88
CA GLU A 32 18.79 21.21 0.39
C GLU A 32 18.06 20.14 1.21
N LEU A 33 18.82 19.26 1.86
CA LEU A 33 18.30 18.31 2.84
C LEU A 33 18.42 18.90 4.24
N VAL A 34 17.28 19.10 4.89
CA VAL A 34 17.16 19.54 6.27
C VAL A 34 16.91 18.32 7.15
N PHE A 35 17.85 18.03 8.05
CA PHE A 35 17.76 16.94 9.00
C PHE A 35 16.91 17.35 10.21
N GLY A 36 15.87 16.56 10.48
CA GLY A 36 15.04 16.68 11.68
C GLY A 36 15.51 15.76 12.82
N ASP A 37 14.58 15.41 13.70
CA ASP A 37 14.86 14.59 14.88
C ASP A 37 15.12 13.12 14.54
N SER A 38 15.92 12.47 15.39
CA SER A 38 16.11 11.02 15.40
C SER A 38 14.79 10.27 15.59
N THR A 39 14.62 9.21 14.81
CA THR A 39 13.39 8.41 14.84
C THR A 39 13.44 7.26 15.85
N VAL A 40 12.27 6.75 16.19
CA VAL A 40 12.07 5.50 16.92
C VAL A 40 11.18 4.56 16.10
N ALA A 41 11.15 3.27 16.45
CA ALA A 41 10.26 2.31 15.79
C ALA A 41 8.77 2.75 15.86
N ALA A 42 7.98 2.32 14.87
CA ALA A 42 6.56 2.66 14.77
C ALA A 42 5.77 2.23 16.01
N ASP A 43 6.12 1.07 16.58
CA ASP A 43 5.69 0.68 17.92
C ASP A 43 6.88 0.76 18.91
N PRO A 44 6.84 1.67 19.89
CA PRO A 44 7.74 1.69 21.04
C PRO A 44 7.94 0.34 21.73
N SER A 45 6.91 -0.54 21.75
CA SER A 45 7.04 -1.87 22.35
C SER A 45 7.99 -2.79 21.58
N ASP A 46 8.27 -2.46 20.32
CA ASP A 46 9.15 -3.21 19.43
C ASP A 46 10.53 -2.57 19.27
N ALA A 47 10.72 -1.33 19.78
CA ALA A 47 11.94 -0.54 19.60
C ALA A 47 13.22 -1.33 19.91
N ALA A 48 13.25 -2.09 21.02
CA ALA A 48 14.41 -2.89 21.40
C ALA A 48 14.71 -4.05 20.43
N VAL A 49 13.67 -4.67 19.85
CA VAL A 49 13.82 -5.75 18.87
C VAL A 49 14.28 -5.18 17.53
N VAL A 50 13.69 -4.06 17.10
CA VAL A 50 14.08 -3.37 15.86
C VAL A 50 15.52 -2.87 15.97
N SER A 51 15.89 -2.18 17.06
CA SER A 51 17.24 -1.64 17.24
C SER A 51 18.31 -2.73 17.30
N ARG A 52 17.99 -3.90 17.88
CA ARG A 52 18.89 -5.05 17.89
C ARG A 52 19.06 -5.69 16.51
N THR A 53 18.01 -5.66 15.69
CA THR A 53 18.04 -6.23 14.33
C THR A 53 18.69 -5.29 13.33
N PHE A 54 18.57 -3.97 13.55
CA PHE A 54 19.04 -2.90 12.67
C PHE A 54 19.99 -1.92 13.37
N PRO A 55 21.10 -2.39 13.97
CA PRO A 55 21.97 -1.53 14.78
C PRO A 55 22.63 -0.38 13.99
N LEU A 56 22.80 -0.49 12.66
CA LEU A 56 23.46 0.52 11.84
C LEU A 56 22.49 1.55 11.22
N THR A 57 21.21 1.19 11.09
CA THR A 57 20.18 2.03 10.45
C THR A 57 19.08 2.50 11.42
N TYR A 58 19.03 1.99 12.64
CA TYR A 58 18.08 2.44 13.67
C TYR A 58 18.44 3.84 14.21
N GLY A 59 17.44 4.66 14.52
CA GLY A 59 17.64 5.98 15.15
C GLY A 59 18.06 7.09 14.19
N GLN A 60 18.12 6.79 12.88
CA GLN A 60 18.37 7.78 11.84
C GLN A 60 17.33 8.91 11.88
N PRO A 61 17.73 10.16 11.54
CA PRO A 61 16.83 11.30 11.58
C PRO A 61 15.80 11.29 10.45
N LEU A 62 14.69 11.98 10.64
CA LEU A 62 13.83 12.37 9.52
C LEU A 62 14.56 13.38 8.64
N VAL A 63 14.24 13.38 7.35
CA VAL A 63 14.83 14.32 6.39
C VAL A 63 13.70 15.03 5.64
N HIS A 64 13.84 16.34 5.51
CA HIS A 64 12.95 17.19 4.73
C HIS A 64 13.74 17.85 3.59
N LEU A 65 13.10 18.01 2.43
CA LEU A 65 13.69 18.72 1.31
C LEU A 65 13.16 20.16 1.32
N ALA A 66 14.05 21.12 1.08
CA ALA A 66 13.73 22.53 0.98
C ALA A 66 14.41 23.16 -0.24
N SER A 67 13.71 24.11 -0.88
CA SER A 67 14.28 24.93 -1.95
C SER A 67 15.07 26.10 -1.34
N THR A 68 16.31 26.30 -1.80
CA THR A 68 17.15 27.40 -1.33
C THR A 68 16.96 28.64 -2.19
N SER A 69 16.51 29.74 -1.58
CA SER A 69 16.31 31.04 -2.25
C SER A 69 17.54 31.97 -2.15
N GLY A 70 18.74 31.45 -1.90
CA GLY A 70 19.95 32.25 -1.78
C GLY A 70 21.24 31.51 -2.09
N THR A 71 22.28 32.27 -2.47
CA THR A 71 23.67 31.86 -2.75
C THR A 71 24.43 31.30 -1.54
N LYS A 72 23.80 30.41 -0.76
CA LYS A 72 24.49 29.56 0.20
C LYS A 72 24.60 28.18 -0.42
N ASN A 73 25.83 27.82 -0.78
CA ASN A 73 26.21 26.54 -1.36
C ASN A 73 25.77 25.38 -0.46
N GLY A 74 24.60 24.81 -0.75
CA GLY A 74 23.99 23.71 0.02
C GLY A 74 24.31 22.35 -0.58
N ILE A 75 25.46 21.77 -0.18
CA ILE A 75 25.56 20.35 0.22
C ILE A 75 26.47 20.33 1.46
N SER A 76 25.95 20.72 2.62
CA SER A 76 26.66 20.50 3.88
C SER A 76 26.36 19.10 4.39
N ASN A 77 26.98 18.10 3.76
CA ASN A 77 27.55 16.88 4.37
C ASN A 77 27.90 15.85 3.28
N GLY A 78 29.18 15.81 2.90
CA GLY A 78 29.83 14.61 2.33
C GLY A 78 29.64 14.29 0.84
N GLY A 79 28.65 14.86 0.15
CA GLY A 79 28.51 14.71 -1.31
C GLY A 79 29.39 15.69 -2.09
N SER A 80 30.26 15.20 -2.97
CA SER A 80 30.99 16.05 -3.92
C SER A 80 29.98 16.79 -4.81
N LEU A 81 29.89 18.11 -4.67
CA LEU A 81 29.04 18.97 -5.48
C LEU A 81 29.25 18.63 -6.98
N GLY A 82 28.20 18.13 -7.64
CA GLY A 82 28.24 17.82 -9.07
C GLY A 82 29.05 16.59 -9.46
N ALA A 83 29.30 15.63 -8.56
CA ALA A 83 29.85 14.34 -8.98
C ALA A 83 28.86 13.56 -9.84
N ALA A 84 29.35 12.87 -10.87
CA ALA A 84 28.53 11.97 -11.65
C ALA A 84 28.16 10.75 -10.81
N LEU A 85 26.86 10.44 -10.71
CA LEU A 85 26.33 9.33 -9.92
C LEU A 85 25.89 8.18 -10.82
N ARG A 86 26.01 6.96 -10.32
CA ARG A 86 25.51 5.74 -10.93
C ARG A 86 24.42 5.15 -10.04
N VAL A 87 23.18 5.29 -10.46
CA VAL A 87 22.01 4.81 -9.69
C VAL A 87 21.39 3.62 -10.39
N GLY A 88 21.13 2.55 -9.64
CA GLY A 88 20.34 1.41 -10.09
C GLY A 88 18.87 1.57 -9.68
N ILE A 89 17.93 1.13 -10.51
CA ILE A 89 16.51 1.07 -10.17
C ILE A 89 15.93 -0.31 -10.54
N VAL A 90 15.10 -0.85 -9.65
CA VAL A 90 14.46 -2.15 -9.84
C VAL A 90 12.98 -2.08 -9.47
N PHE A 91 12.12 -2.57 -10.37
CA PHE A 91 10.73 -2.82 -10.07
C PHE A 91 10.58 -4.14 -9.33
N CYS A 92 9.95 -4.10 -8.16
CA CYS A 92 9.62 -5.26 -7.36
C CYS A 92 8.10 -5.40 -7.22
N GLY A 93 7.64 -6.62 -7.01
CA GLY A 93 6.23 -6.91 -6.74
C GLY A 93 5.33 -6.90 -7.97
N ARG A 94 4.07 -6.53 -7.76
CA ARG A 94 3.02 -6.49 -8.79
C ARG A 94 3.02 -5.10 -9.43
N GLN A 95 2.74 -5.04 -10.73
CA GLN A 95 2.74 -3.78 -11.47
C GLN A 95 1.64 -2.82 -10.98
N SER A 96 1.95 -1.52 -11.04
CA SER A 96 1.09 -0.43 -10.57
C SER A 96 1.15 0.74 -11.55
N PRO A 97 0.03 1.42 -11.86
CA PRO A 97 0.06 2.67 -12.62
C PRO A 97 0.95 3.71 -11.93
N GLY A 98 1.77 4.42 -12.71
CA GLY A 98 2.70 5.42 -12.19
C GLY A 98 4.12 4.90 -11.90
N GLY A 99 4.39 3.59 -12.00
CA GLY A 99 5.75 3.06 -11.82
C GLY A 99 6.79 3.68 -12.75
N HIS A 100 6.45 3.87 -14.03
CA HIS A 100 7.33 4.54 -14.98
C HIS A 100 7.61 6.00 -14.59
N ASN A 101 6.66 6.68 -13.95
CA ASN A 101 6.84 8.07 -13.53
C ASN A 101 7.90 8.22 -12.43
N ILE A 102 8.11 7.20 -11.58
CA ILE A 102 9.23 7.17 -10.62
C ILE A 102 10.56 7.13 -11.37
N VAL A 103 10.67 6.27 -12.39
CA VAL A 103 11.87 6.21 -13.24
C VAL A 103 12.10 7.55 -13.94
N THR A 104 11.03 8.19 -14.45
CA THR A 104 11.15 9.49 -15.12
C THR A 104 11.63 10.59 -14.16
N GLY A 105 11.06 10.67 -12.95
CA GLY A 105 11.46 11.68 -11.96
C GLY A 105 12.88 11.46 -11.45
N LEU A 106 13.26 10.20 -11.23
CA LEU A 106 14.63 9.83 -10.87
C LEU A 106 15.63 10.20 -11.99
N TYR A 107 15.27 9.93 -13.25
CA TYR A 107 16.10 10.28 -14.40
C TYR A 107 16.25 11.79 -14.57
N ASP A 108 15.13 12.53 -14.53
CA ASP A 108 15.10 13.97 -14.71
C ASP A 108 15.95 14.67 -13.63
N ALA A 109 15.80 14.28 -12.36
CA ALA A 109 16.61 14.80 -11.25
C ALA A 109 18.10 14.46 -11.38
N LEU A 110 18.41 13.21 -11.77
CA LEU A 110 19.77 12.73 -11.94
C LEU A 110 20.52 13.46 -13.06
N LYS A 111 19.86 13.70 -14.20
CA LYS A 111 20.43 14.46 -15.32
C LYS A 111 20.53 15.96 -15.04
N ALA A 112 19.58 16.53 -14.30
CA ALA A 112 19.66 17.91 -13.84
C ALA A 112 20.86 18.13 -12.90
N HIS A 113 21.18 17.16 -12.04
CA HIS A 113 22.34 17.26 -11.15
C HIS A 113 23.68 17.15 -11.89
N ASN A 114 23.83 16.15 -12.76
CA ASN A 114 25.01 16.00 -13.61
C ASN A 114 24.66 15.16 -14.84
N VAL A 115 24.86 15.72 -16.04
CA VAL A 115 24.58 15.07 -17.33
C VAL A 115 25.33 13.75 -17.54
N ALA A 116 26.51 13.59 -16.93
CA ALA A 116 27.34 12.39 -16.98
C ALA A 116 26.88 11.28 -16.03
N SER A 117 25.91 11.55 -15.14
CA SER A 117 25.31 10.53 -14.29
C SER A 117 24.57 9.48 -15.12
N VAL A 118 24.53 8.25 -14.62
CA VAL A 118 23.96 7.09 -15.31
C VAL A 118 22.87 6.46 -14.46
N LEU A 119 21.70 6.23 -15.06
CA LEU A 119 20.61 5.47 -14.46
C LEU A 119 20.53 4.09 -15.12
N LEU A 120 20.68 3.03 -14.33
CA LEU A 120 20.61 1.64 -14.79
C LEU A 120 19.32 0.99 -14.30
N GLY A 121 18.45 0.58 -15.22
CA GLY A 121 17.25 -0.19 -14.90
C GLY A 121 17.54 -1.69 -14.94
N PHE A 122 17.23 -2.42 -13.87
CA PHE A 122 17.36 -3.87 -13.83
C PHE A 122 16.19 -4.55 -14.53
N VAL A 123 16.50 -5.34 -15.55
CA VAL A 123 15.48 -5.97 -16.42
C VAL A 123 15.02 -7.29 -15.84
N GLY A 124 13.72 -7.40 -15.55
CA GLY A 124 13.13 -8.59 -14.94
C GLY A 124 13.32 -8.59 -13.42
N GLY A 125 13.04 -7.47 -12.76
CA GLY A 125 12.99 -7.38 -11.29
C GLY A 125 14.24 -7.89 -10.58
N THR A 126 14.04 -8.61 -9.47
CA THR A 126 15.13 -9.09 -8.63
C THR A 126 16.00 -10.16 -9.31
N GLU A 127 15.44 -10.97 -10.22
CA GLU A 127 16.26 -11.93 -10.97
C GLU A 127 17.22 -11.20 -11.91
N GLY A 128 16.76 -10.12 -12.54
CA GLY A 128 17.59 -9.21 -13.32
C GLY A 128 18.70 -8.57 -12.50
N LEU A 129 18.41 -8.19 -11.26
CA LEU A 129 19.40 -7.68 -10.30
C LEU A 129 20.51 -8.71 -10.04
N PHE A 130 20.15 -9.94 -9.68
CA PHE A 130 21.12 -11.00 -9.39
C PHE A 130 21.95 -11.38 -10.64
N ALA A 131 21.30 -11.42 -11.81
CA ALA A 131 21.94 -11.72 -13.08
C ALA A 131 22.70 -10.53 -13.70
N GLN A 132 22.72 -9.36 -13.03
CA GLN A 132 23.34 -8.12 -13.53
C GLN A 132 22.79 -7.66 -14.88
N LYS A 133 21.55 -8.06 -15.20
CA LYS A 133 20.89 -7.77 -16.47
C LYS A 133 20.28 -6.37 -16.41
N THR A 134 20.98 -5.41 -16.99
CA THR A 134 20.58 -4.00 -16.97
C THR A 134 20.33 -3.43 -18.36
N VAL A 135 19.58 -2.33 -18.39
CA VAL A 135 19.48 -1.41 -19.52
C VAL A 135 19.77 -0.01 -19.01
N GLU A 136 20.54 0.77 -19.76
CA GLU A 136 20.71 2.19 -19.45
C GLU A 136 19.42 2.93 -19.78
N VAL A 137 18.89 3.66 -18.79
CA VAL A 137 17.72 4.50 -18.96
C VAL A 137 18.16 5.78 -19.69
N THR A 138 17.74 5.92 -20.94
CA THR A 138 18.06 7.06 -21.81
C THR A 138 16.87 8.00 -21.95
N GLU A 139 17.11 9.22 -22.42
CA GLU A 139 16.06 10.21 -22.67
C GLU A 139 14.98 9.67 -23.62
N ASN A 140 15.38 8.96 -24.67
CA ASN A 140 14.44 8.33 -25.62
C ASN A 140 13.56 7.28 -24.94
N LEU A 141 14.14 6.46 -24.06
CA LEU A 141 13.37 5.47 -23.29
C LEU A 141 12.38 6.16 -22.34
N VAL A 142 12.84 7.17 -21.61
CA VAL A 142 12.02 7.95 -20.69
C VAL A 142 10.87 8.63 -21.41
N ASN A 143 11.12 9.28 -22.55
CA ASN A 143 10.10 9.97 -23.34
C ASN A 143 9.04 9.02 -23.92
N THR A 144 9.41 7.77 -24.21
CA THR A 144 8.47 6.75 -24.68
C THR A 144 7.50 6.33 -23.57
N TYR A 145 7.99 6.23 -22.34
CA TYR A 145 7.26 5.67 -21.20
C TYR A 145 6.68 6.72 -20.24
N ARG A 146 6.96 8.02 -20.46
CA ARG A 146 6.47 9.11 -19.64
C ARG A 146 4.93 9.07 -19.58
N ASN A 147 4.39 9.06 -18.36
CA ASN A 147 2.96 9.00 -18.07
C ASN A 147 2.23 7.76 -18.66
N GLN A 148 2.96 6.68 -18.95
CA GLN A 148 2.37 5.40 -19.38
C GLN A 148 2.14 4.47 -18.18
N GLY A 149 1.14 3.60 -18.29
CA GLY A 149 0.85 2.55 -17.31
C GLY A 149 1.82 1.38 -17.39
N GLY A 150 1.70 0.43 -16.47
CA GLY A 150 2.48 -0.81 -16.46
C GLY A 150 3.92 -0.63 -15.94
N PHE A 151 4.65 -1.75 -15.92
CA PHE A 151 6.07 -1.87 -15.53
C PHE A 151 6.92 -2.45 -16.68
N ASP A 152 6.39 -2.47 -17.91
CA ASP A 152 6.97 -3.18 -19.05
C ASP A 152 8.29 -2.56 -19.55
N MET A 153 8.62 -1.31 -19.16
CA MET A 153 9.93 -0.70 -19.42
C MET A 153 11.09 -1.59 -18.94
N LEU A 154 10.98 -2.16 -17.74
CA LEU A 154 12.01 -3.00 -17.13
C LEU A 154 11.52 -4.43 -16.90
N GLY A 155 10.21 -4.67 -16.89
CA GLY A 155 9.62 -5.95 -16.52
C GLY A 155 9.75 -6.24 -15.03
N ARG A 156 9.26 -7.42 -14.63
CA ARG A 156 9.23 -7.86 -13.23
C ARG A 156 9.43 -9.37 -13.14
N THR A 157 9.78 -9.84 -11.94
CA THR A 157 9.86 -11.26 -11.59
C THR A 157 9.24 -11.50 -10.22
N LYS A 158 9.23 -12.76 -9.77
CA LYS A 158 8.88 -13.09 -8.39
C LYS A 158 9.94 -12.49 -7.45
N ASP A 159 9.53 -11.72 -6.45
CA ASP A 159 10.45 -11.10 -5.50
C ASP A 159 11.18 -12.16 -4.66
N GLN A 160 12.50 -12.02 -4.60
CA GLN A 160 13.40 -13.04 -4.06
C GLN A 160 14.56 -12.43 -3.24
N LEU A 161 14.34 -11.42 -2.40
CA LEU A 161 15.42 -10.77 -1.63
C LEU A 161 15.51 -11.23 -0.17
N ARG A 162 15.47 -12.54 0.09
CA ARG A 162 15.31 -13.07 1.47
C ARG A 162 16.37 -14.04 1.94
N SER A 163 16.99 -14.78 1.01
CA SER A 163 18.08 -15.67 1.36
C SER A 163 19.40 -14.91 1.41
N LEU A 164 20.35 -15.42 2.22
CA LEU A 164 21.68 -14.84 2.29
C LEU A 164 22.38 -14.85 0.93
N GLN A 165 22.16 -15.89 0.12
CA GLN A 165 22.69 -15.99 -1.23
C GLN A 165 22.16 -14.83 -2.11
N GLN A 166 20.85 -14.60 -2.11
CA GLN A 166 20.22 -13.54 -2.89
C GLN A 166 20.72 -12.15 -2.48
N ILE A 167 20.92 -11.92 -1.18
CA ILE A 167 21.48 -10.66 -0.67
C ILE A 167 22.93 -10.47 -1.14
N ASN A 168 23.74 -11.53 -1.11
CA ASN A 168 25.12 -11.49 -1.58
C ASN A 168 25.19 -11.27 -3.10
N ASP A 169 24.30 -11.89 -3.87
CA ASP A 169 24.21 -11.69 -5.32
C ASP A 169 23.83 -10.25 -5.68
N ALA A 170 22.86 -9.67 -4.94
CA ALA A 170 22.52 -8.26 -5.09
C ALA A 170 23.71 -7.34 -4.77
N ARG A 171 24.47 -7.62 -3.71
CA ARG A 171 25.68 -6.86 -3.37
C ARG A 171 26.73 -6.95 -4.48
N ALA A 172 27.02 -8.17 -4.94
CA ALA A 172 28.00 -8.40 -6.00
C ALA A 172 27.61 -7.67 -7.30
N ALA A 173 26.32 -7.63 -7.64
CA ALA A 173 25.81 -6.85 -8.76
C ALA A 173 26.05 -5.34 -8.58
N CYS A 174 25.72 -4.79 -7.40
CA CYS A 174 25.92 -3.37 -7.11
C CYS A 174 27.40 -2.95 -7.17
N GLU A 175 28.29 -3.76 -6.61
CA GLU A 175 29.75 -3.50 -6.62
C GLU A 175 30.32 -3.61 -8.04
N THR A 176 29.92 -4.63 -8.80
CA THR A 176 30.38 -4.85 -10.18
C THR A 176 29.96 -3.70 -11.09
N LEU A 177 28.72 -3.22 -10.94
CA LEU A 177 28.18 -2.10 -11.72
C LEU A 177 28.58 -0.73 -11.18
N LYS A 178 29.30 -0.70 -10.04
CA LYS A 178 29.76 0.49 -9.32
C LYS A 178 28.62 1.45 -9.01
N LEU A 179 27.56 0.94 -8.37
CA LEU A 179 26.40 1.75 -8.03
C LEU A 179 26.64 2.55 -6.77
N ASP A 180 26.35 3.85 -6.82
CA ASP A 180 26.31 4.71 -5.65
C ASP A 180 25.02 4.47 -4.84
N ALA A 181 23.92 4.17 -5.53
CA ALA A 181 22.65 3.83 -4.89
C ALA A 181 21.83 2.81 -5.70
N LEU A 182 20.97 2.06 -5.01
CA LEU A 182 19.96 1.17 -5.55
C LEU A 182 18.58 1.58 -5.03
N VAL A 183 17.67 1.90 -5.94
CA VAL A 183 16.29 2.27 -5.67
C VAL A 183 15.38 1.06 -5.88
N LEU A 184 14.73 0.60 -4.81
CA LEU A 184 13.73 -0.48 -4.86
C LEU A 184 12.32 0.10 -4.87
N VAL A 185 11.54 -0.24 -5.89
CA VAL A 185 10.18 0.25 -6.09
C VAL A 185 9.19 -0.87 -5.80
N GLY A 186 8.37 -0.73 -4.76
CA GLY A 186 7.37 -1.74 -4.40
C GLY A 186 6.64 -1.48 -3.09
N GLY A 187 5.88 -2.48 -2.62
CA GLY A 187 5.02 -2.37 -1.43
C GLY A 187 5.73 -2.74 -0.11
N CYS A 188 4.94 -3.10 0.91
CA CYS A 188 5.46 -3.44 2.25
C CYS A 188 6.56 -4.51 2.24
N GLY A 189 6.37 -5.58 1.46
CA GLY A 189 7.33 -6.69 1.37
C GLY A 189 8.67 -6.26 0.79
N THR A 190 8.64 -5.57 -0.35
CA THR A 190 9.83 -5.00 -1.01
C THR A 190 10.60 -4.08 -0.08
N ASN A 191 9.91 -3.17 0.62
CA ASN A 191 10.58 -2.22 1.50
C ASN A 191 11.09 -2.84 2.80
N SER A 192 10.48 -3.96 3.25
CA SER A 192 11.03 -4.77 4.34
C SER A 192 12.32 -5.49 3.94
N ASP A 193 12.39 -5.96 2.69
CA ASP A 193 13.59 -6.56 2.12
C ASP A 193 14.66 -5.48 1.86
N ALA A 194 14.27 -4.28 1.42
CA ALA A 194 15.16 -3.13 1.26
C ALA A 194 15.80 -2.69 2.58
N ALA A 195 15.06 -2.70 3.69
CA ALA A 195 15.61 -2.41 5.01
C ALA A 195 16.70 -3.41 5.41
N GLN A 196 16.45 -4.71 5.20
CA GLN A 196 17.44 -5.77 5.46
C GLN A 196 18.67 -5.64 4.56
N LEU A 197 18.46 -5.27 3.29
CA LEU A 197 19.54 -5.04 2.34
C LEU A 197 20.42 -3.86 2.77
N ALA A 198 19.81 -2.75 3.18
CA ALA A 198 20.50 -1.55 3.65
C ALA A 198 21.40 -1.84 4.86
N GLU A 199 20.87 -2.56 5.85
CA GLU A 199 21.61 -2.98 7.05
C GLU A 199 22.76 -3.92 6.70
N THR A 200 22.50 -4.91 5.85
CA THR A 200 23.52 -5.90 5.45
C THR A 200 24.65 -5.26 4.64
N PHE A 201 24.31 -4.36 3.71
CA PHE A 201 25.30 -3.62 2.93
C PHE A 201 26.18 -2.76 3.82
N ALA A 202 25.59 -2.05 4.79
CA ALA A 202 26.34 -1.27 5.77
C ALA A 202 27.27 -2.16 6.62
N ALA A 203 26.77 -3.30 7.12
CA ALA A 203 27.56 -4.23 7.93
C ALA A 203 28.73 -4.86 7.17
N GLN A 204 28.59 -5.04 5.85
CA GLN A 204 29.62 -5.60 4.97
C GLN A 204 30.52 -4.54 4.32
N GLY A 205 30.34 -3.25 4.65
CA GLY A 205 31.15 -2.16 4.10
C GLY A 205 30.89 -1.84 2.63
N CYS A 206 29.74 -2.23 2.08
CA CYS A 206 29.33 -1.88 0.73
C CYS A 206 29.01 -0.38 0.64
N SER A 207 29.54 0.30 -0.37
CA SER A 207 29.33 1.75 -0.54
C SER A 207 27.93 2.10 -1.06
N THR A 208 27.28 1.18 -1.78
CA THR A 208 25.97 1.39 -2.39
C THR A 208 24.89 1.65 -1.34
N LYS A 209 24.15 2.73 -1.52
CA LYS A 209 23.03 3.13 -0.65
C LYS A 209 21.71 2.53 -1.11
N ILE A 210 20.86 2.14 -0.17
CA ILE A 210 19.55 1.56 -0.46
C ILE A 210 18.44 2.57 -0.16
N ILE A 211 17.62 2.86 -1.18
CA ILE A 211 16.45 3.74 -1.09
C ILE A 211 15.19 2.98 -1.51
N GLY A 212 14.10 3.14 -0.78
CA GLY A 212 12.79 2.56 -1.08
C GLY A 212 11.81 3.58 -1.62
N VAL A 213 10.90 3.16 -2.50
CA VAL A 213 9.79 3.98 -3.00
C VAL A 213 8.47 3.23 -2.81
N PRO A 214 7.46 3.83 -2.14
CA PRO A 214 6.21 3.15 -1.81
C PRO A 214 5.29 3.04 -3.03
N VAL A 215 5.19 1.83 -3.58
CA VAL A 215 4.35 1.53 -4.75
C VAL A 215 3.57 0.25 -4.55
N THR A 216 2.25 0.38 -4.48
CA THR A 216 1.33 -0.75 -4.50
C THR A 216 -0.04 -0.24 -4.90
N ILE A 217 -0.82 -1.08 -5.58
CA ILE A 217 -2.22 -0.75 -5.84
C ILE A 217 -3.09 -0.93 -4.60
N ASP A 218 -2.63 -1.70 -3.62
CA ASP A 218 -3.45 -2.16 -2.49
C ASP A 218 -3.76 -1.03 -1.49
N GLY A 219 -3.00 0.08 -1.52
CA GLY A 219 -3.14 1.22 -0.59
C GLY A 219 -2.78 0.87 0.85
N ASP A 220 -1.99 -0.18 1.05
CA ASP A 220 -1.73 -0.80 2.35
C ASP A 220 -0.35 -0.46 2.93
N LEU A 221 0.55 0.17 2.19
CA LEU A 221 1.82 0.68 2.73
C LEU A 221 1.59 2.09 3.31
N LYS A 222 0.67 2.17 4.26
CA LYS A 222 0.21 3.41 4.87
C LYS A 222 0.67 3.54 6.32
N ASN A 223 1.21 4.70 6.69
CA ASN A 223 1.65 4.98 8.05
C ASN A 223 1.79 6.49 8.26
N GLN A 224 2.35 6.91 9.39
CA GLN A 224 2.52 8.32 9.75
C GLN A 224 3.37 9.16 8.76
N PHE A 225 4.14 8.53 7.87
CA PHE A 225 4.95 9.20 6.85
C PHE A 225 4.47 8.97 5.42
N ILE A 226 3.50 8.07 5.22
CA ILE A 226 2.98 7.67 3.90
C ILE A 226 1.46 7.70 3.96
N GLU A 227 0.88 8.70 3.33
CA GLU A 227 -0.57 8.94 3.32
C GLU A 227 -1.29 8.07 2.28
N THR A 228 -0.62 7.69 1.19
CA THR A 228 -1.15 6.76 0.18
C THR A 228 0.00 6.20 -0.68
N ASP A 229 -0.31 5.16 -1.44
CA ASP A 229 0.62 4.49 -2.36
C ASP A 229 0.41 4.92 -3.82
N VAL A 230 1.50 4.92 -4.59
CA VAL A 230 1.45 5.17 -6.03
C VAL A 230 0.67 4.07 -6.75
N GLY A 231 -0.37 4.49 -7.46
CA GLY A 231 -1.25 3.66 -8.28
C GLY A 231 -2.56 3.26 -7.59
N PHE A 232 -2.71 3.51 -6.28
CA PHE A 232 -3.96 3.32 -5.56
C PHE A 232 -5.08 4.19 -6.15
N ASP A 233 -4.80 5.48 -6.41
CA ASP A 233 -5.77 6.44 -6.95
C ASP A 233 -6.27 6.02 -8.34
N THR A 234 -5.35 5.75 -9.27
CA THR A 234 -5.67 5.28 -10.61
C THR A 234 -6.48 3.99 -10.56
N THR A 235 -6.05 3.03 -9.74
CA THR A 235 -6.71 1.72 -9.64
C THR A 235 -8.14 1.85 -9.14
N CYS A 236 -8.37 2.64 -8.08
CA CYS A 236 -9.69 2.85 -7.53
C CYS A 236 -10.62 3.58 -8.51
N LYS A 237 -10.12 4.56 -9.28
CA LYS A 237 -10.92 5.22 -10.33
C LYS A 237 -11.35 4.26 -11.43
N VAL A 238 -10.44 3.41 -11.93
CA VAL A 238 -10.76 2.40 -12.95
C VAL A 238 -11.78 1.38 -12.45
N TYR A 239 -11.59 0.84 -11.24
CA TYR A 239 -12.56 -0.09 -10.67
C TYR A 239 -13.91 0.57 -10.41
N SER A 240 -13.93 1.79 -9.86
CA SER A 240 -15.18 2.51 -9.59
C SER A 240 -15.95 2.83 -10.87
N GLN A 241 -15.25 3.15 -11.96
CA GLN A 241 -15.85 3.25 -13.29
C GLN A 241 -16.55 1.94 -13.68
N LEU A 242 -15.84 0.80 -13.63
CA LEU A 242 -16.39 -0.51 -14.01
C LEU A 242 -17.55 -0.94 -13.11
N ILE A 243 -17.42 -0.76 -11.80
CA ILE A 243 -18.47 -1.06 -10.82
C ILE A 243 -19.70 -0.19 -11.10
N SER A 244 -19.52 1.12 -11.32
CA SER A 244 -20.64 2.02 -11.59
C SER A 244 -21.39 1.64 -12.86
N ASN A 245 -20.67 1.22 -13.91
CA ASN A 245 -21.30 0.72 -15.13
C ASN A 245 -22.15 -0.54 -14.85
N ILE A 246 -21.66 -1.46 -14.03
CA ILE A 246 -22.44 -2.62 -13.58
C ILE A 246 -23.63 -2.21 -12.73
N CYS A 247 -23.49 -1.19 -11.88
CA CYS A 247 -24.59 -0.67 -11.07
C CYS A 247 -25.73 -0.13 -11.95
N ILE A 248 -25.38 0.62 -13.01
CA ILE A 248 -26.37 1.12 -13.99
C ILE A 248 -26.98 -0.03 -14.81
N ASP A 249 -26.20 -1.05 -15.18
CA ASP A 249 -26.72 -2.27 -15.83
C ASP A 249 -27.68 -3.03 -14.91
N ALA A 250 -27.37 -3.14 -13.62
CA ALA A 250 -28.24 -3.75 -12.62
C ALA A 250 -29.59 -3.02 -12.52
N LEU A 251 -29.59 -1.68 -12.54
CA LEU A 251 -30.82 -0.87 -12.61
C LEU A 251 -31.59 -1.11 -13.91
N SER A 252 -30.89 -1.28 -15.02
CA SER A 252 -31.53 -1.42 -16.34
C SER A 252 -32.16 -2.80 -16.52
N ALA A 253 -31.53 -3.84 -15.95
CA ALA A 253 -31.96 -5.23 -16.11
C ALA A 253 -32.94 -5.70 -15.02
N GLU A 254 -32.89 -5.12 -13.81
CA GLU A 254 -33.75 -5.39 -12.65
C GLU A 254 -33.90 -6.88 -12.26
N LYS A 255 -32.88 -7.70 -12.54
CA LYS A 255 -32.95 -9.18 -12.38
C LYS A 255 -31.67 -9.89 -11.93
N TYR A 256 -30.57 -9.15 -11.75
CA TYR A 256 -29.26 -9.71 -11.46
C TYR A 256 -28.68 -9.17 -10.17
N TYR A 257 -28.07 -10.06 -9.39
CA TYR A 257 -27.18 -9.69 -8.29
C TYR A 257 -25.73 -9.90 -8.73
N TYR A 258 -24.96 -8.82 -8.75
CA TYR A 258 -23.56 -8.84 -9.17
C TYR A 258 -22.65 -9.01 -7.96
N PHE A 259 -21.84 -10.07 -7.96
CA PHE A 259 -20.81 -10.34 -6.97
C PHE A 259 -19.46 -9.94 -7.56
N ILE A 260 -18.95 -8.80 -7.15
CA ILE A 260 -17.72 -8.21 -7.71
C ILE A 260 -16.59 -8.39 -6.70
N ARG A 261 -15.66 -9.30 -7.00
CA ARG A 261 -14.41 -9.41 -6.25
C ARG A 261 -13.40 -8.37 -6.72
N LEU A 262 -12.73 -7.73 -5.77
CA LEU A 262 -11.71 -6.71 -6.01
C LEU A 262 -10.36 -7.18 -5.49
N MET A 263 -9.30 -6.94 -6.28
CA MET A 263 -7.93 -7.06 -5.77
C MET A 263 -7.70 -6.09 -4.60
N GLY A 264 -6.80 -6.46 -3.69
CA GLY A 264 -6.50 -5.73 -2.44
C GLY A 264 -5.71 -6.56 -1.42
N ARG A 265 -5.25 -7.73 -1.85
CA ARG A 265 -4.49 -8.72 -1.10
C ARG A 265 -5.14 -9.04 0.24
N ARG A 266 -4.64 -8.47 1.34
CA ARG A 266 -5.09 -8.77 2.72
C ARG A 266 -6.01 -7.72 3.32
N THR A 267 -6.16 -6.57 2.67
CA THR A 267 -6.83 -5.40 3.24
C THR A 267 -7.96 -4.96 2.34
N SER A 268 -8.91 -4.18 2.89
CA SER A 268 -10.11 -3.78 2.15
C SER A 268 -10.08 -2.33 1.64
N HIS A 269 -8.90 -1.68 1.55
CA HIS A 269 -8.81 -0.26 1.17
C HIS A 269 -9.39 0.03 -0.21
N ILE A 270 -9.03 -0.76 -1.23
CA ILE A 270 -9.60 -0.64 -2.59
C ILE A 270 -11.13 -0.80 -2.53
N THR A 271 -11.60 -1.83 -1.82
CA THR A 271 -13.03 -2.12 -1.71
C THR A 271 -13.80 -0.99 -1.03
N LEU A 272 -13.24 -0.42 0.04
CA LEU A 272 -13.81 0.72 0.75
C LEU A 272 -13.87 1.95 -0.16
N GLU A 273 -12.77 2.31 -0.82
CA GLU A 273 -12.72 3.45 -1.72
C GLU A 273 -13.71 3.30 -2.88
N CYS A 274 -13.75 2.13 -3.53
CA CYS A 274 -14.69 1.86 -4.61
C CYS A 274 -16.15 1.94 -4.15
N THR A 275 -16.43 1.53 -2.92
CA THR A 275 -17.77 1.66 -2.31
C THR A 275 -18.15 3.12 -2.15
N LEU A 276 -17.25 3.95 -1.63
CA LEU A 276 -17.49 5.39 -1.44
C LEU A 276 -17.66 6.14 -2.77
N GLN A 277 -17.06 5.66 -3.87
CA GLN A 277 -17.21 6.29 -5.19
C GLN A 277 -18.44 5.82 -5.98
N SER A 278 -18.88 4.57 -5.80
CA SER A 278 -19.91 3.95 -6.65
C SER A 278 -21.24 3.60 -5.95
N HIS A 279 -21.25 3.61 -4.61
CA HIS A 279 -22.42 3.34 -3.76
C HIS A 279 -23.13 1.99 -4.05
N PRO A 280 -22.41 0.85 -4.10
CA PRO A 280 -23.03 -0.47 -4.25
C PRO A 280 -23.99 -0.77 -3.09
N ASN A 281 -24.90 -1.73 -3.25
CA ASN A 281 -25.88 -2.03 -2.21
C ASN A 281 -25.27 -2.71 -0.99
N MET A 282 -24.18 -3.45 -1.17
CA MET A 282 -23.52 -4.13 -0.08
C MET A 282 -22.01 -4.20 -0.32
N VAL A 283 -21.26 -4.08 0.76
CA VAL A 283 -19.82 -4.27 0.77
C VAL A 283 -19.46 -5.20 1.93
N LEU A 284 -18.50 -6.09 1.70
CA LEU A 284 -17.86 -6.85 2.78
C LEU A 284 -16.49 -6.24 3.05
N LEU A 285 -16.15 -6.00 4.31
CA LEU A 285 -14.79 -5.62 4.72
C LEU A 285 -14.18 -6.75 5.55
N GLY A 286 -12.99 -7.20 5.15
CA GLY A 286 -12.28 -8.26 5.88
C GLY A 286 -12.01 -7.88 7.34
N GLU A 287 -11.70 -6.61 7.58
CA GLU A 287 -11.47 -6.04 8.91
C GLU A 287 -12.70 -6.16 9.81
N GLU A 288 -13.89 -5.90 9.27
CA GLU A 288 -15.16 -6.02 10.01
C GLU A 288 -15.47 -7.49 10.32
N VAL A 289 -15.34 -8.36 9.31
CA VAL A 289 -15.53 -9.82 9.44
C VAL A 289 -14.61 -10.41 10.50
N SER A 290 -13.34 -10.01 10.51
CA SER A 290 -12.36 -10.48 11.49
C SER A 290 -12.69 -9.97 12.90
N THR A 291 -13.07 -8.69 13.04
CA THR A 291 -13.40 -8.06 14.34
C THR A 291 -14.66 -8.67 14.95
N GLN A 292 -15.69 -8.90 14.13
CA GLN A 292 -16.96 -9.49 14.56
C GLN A 292 -16.94 -11.03 14.61
N LYS A 293 -15.86 -11.66 14.14
CA LYS A 293 -15.67 -13.11 14.06
C LYS A 293 -16.76 -13.83 13.26
N LEU A 294 -17.19 -13.22 12.16
CA LEU A 294 -18.26 -13.77 11.31
C LEU A 294 -17.80 -15.06 10.60
N THR A 295 -18.69 -16.04 10.54
CA THR A 295 -18.51 -17.29 9.79
C THR A 295 -18.95 -17.15 8.33
N LEU A 296 -18.63 -18.14 7.47
CA LEU A 296 -19.19 -18.20 6.12
C LEU A 296 -20.72 -18.24 6.14
N PHE A 297 -21.29 -18.91 7.14
CA PHE A 297 -22.74 -18.96 7.33
C PHE A 297 -23.30 -17.56 7.65
N ASP A 298 -22.72 -16.84 8.60
CA ASP A 298 -23.19 -15.49 8.99
C ASP A 298 -23.15 -14.52 7.80
N ILE A 299 -22.06 -14.53 7.04
CA ILE A 299 -21.91 -13.70 5.83
C ILE A 299 -22.98 -14.06 4.80
N THR A 300 -23.23 -15.35 4.58
CA THR A 300 -24.26 -15.82 3.64
C THR A 300 -25.64 -15.34 4.08
N GLN A 301 -25.97 -15.46 5.38
CA GLN A 301 -27.24 -15.01 5.93
C GLN A 301 -27.42 -13.50 5.78
N GLN A 302 -26.39 -12.69 6.09
CA GLN A 302 -26.44 -11.24 5.92
C GLN A 302 -26.73 -10.84 4.46
N ILE A 303 -26.09 -11.50 3.49
CA ILE A 303 -26.36 -11.24 2.06
C ILE A 303 -27.80 -11.63 1.71
N CYS A 304 -28.28 -12.79 2.16
CA CYS A 304 -29.65 -13.23 1.92
C CYS A 304 -30.70 -12.28 2.55
N ASP A 305 -30.42 -11.72 3.72
CA ASP A 305 -31.28 -10.75 4.40
C ASP A 305 -31.39 -9.44 3.61
N VAL A 306 -30.27 -8.97 3.04
CA VAL A 306 -30.26 -7.81 2.12
C VAL A 306 -31.13 -8.09 0.90
N ILE A 307 -30.92 -9.24 0.24
CA ILE A 307 -31.68 -9.63 -0.96
C ILE A 307 -33.18 -9.72 -0.65
N GLN A 308 -33.53 -10.31 0.49
CA GLN A 308 -34.92 -10.44 0.93
C GLN A 308 -35.56 -9.08 1.24
N SER A 309 -34.84 -8.19 1.92
CA SER A 309 -35.30 -6.82 2.22
C SER A 309 -35.53 -6.01 0.94
N ARG A 310 -34.63 -6.12 -0.04
CA ARG A 310 -34.78 -5.48 -1.35
C ARG A 310 -35.97 -6.06 -2.13
N ALA A 311 -36.13 -7.39 -2.13
CA ALA A 311 -37.26 -8.05 -2.78
C ALA A 311 -38.61 -7.64 -2.17
N ALA A 312 -38.67 -7.34 -0.86
CA ALA A 312 -39.87 -6.80 -0.21
C ALA A 312 -40.25 -5.40 -0.73
N ASN A 313 -39.29 -4.66 -1.29
CA ASN A 313 -39.48 -3.37 -1.95
C ASN A 313 -39.56 -3.50 -3.49
N ASP A 314 -39.88 -4.70 -4.00
CA ASP A 314 -39.94 -5.05 -5.42
C ASP A 314 -38.62 -4.86 -6.21
N LYS A 315 -37.49 -4.87 -5.51
CA LYS A 315 -36.15 -4.79 -6.11
C LYS A 315 -35.49 -6.17 -6.15
N HIS A 316 -35.23 -6.66 -7.36
CA HIS A 316 -34.70 -8.01 -7.59
C HIS A 316 -33.28 -7.99 -8.18
N HIS A 317 -32.57 -6.87 -8.01
CA HIS A 317 -31.21 -6.63 -8.45
C HIS A 317 -30.35 -6.01 -7.34
N GLY A 318 -29.04 -6.10 -7.48
CA GLY A 318 -28.10 -5.39 -6.62
C GLY A 318 -26.64 -5.67 -6.94
N VAL A 319 -25.74 -4.93 -6.29
CA VAL A 319 -24.30 -5.07 -6.44
C VAL A 319 -23.64 -5.26 -5.08
N ILE A 320 -22.78 -6.27 -4.98
CA ILE A 320 -22.07 -6.67 -3.77
C ILE A 320 -20.56 -6.65 -4.05
N LEU A 321 -19.81 -5.84 -3.29
CA LEU A 321 -18.35 -5.78 -3.40
C LEU A 321 -17.65 -6.66 -2.36
N ILE A 322 -16.65 -7.42 -2.81
CA ILE A 322 -15.97 -8.43 -2.02
C ILE A 322 -14.45 -8.25 -2.16
N PRO A 323 -13.68 -8.05 -1.08
CA PRO A 323 -12.22 -8.00 -1.16
C PRO A 323 -11.67 -9.42 -1.40
N GLU A 324 -10.65 -9.58 -2.24
CA GLU A 324 -10.04 -10.88 -2.50
C GLU A 324 -9.48 -11.56 -1.23
N GLY A 325 -9.07 -10.75 -0.25
CA GLY A 325 -8.57 -11.21 1.05
C GLY A 325 -9.64 -11.61 2.05
N LEU A 326 -10.92 -11.57 1.70
CA LEU A 326 -12.02 -11.90 2.63
C LEU A 326 -11.81 -13.27 3.29
N ILE A 327 -11.34 -14.26 2.52
CA ILE A 327 -11.15 -15.63 3.00
C ILE A 327 -10.12 -15.74 4.14
N GLU A 328 -9.06 -14.91 4.15
CA GLU A 328 -8.07 -14.90 5.25
C GLU A 328 -8.60 -14.21 6.51
N ASN A 329 -9.69 -13.44 6.40
CA ASN A 329 -10.28 -12.69 7.51
C ASN A 329 -11.44 -13.44 8.19
N ILE A 330 -12.00 -14.46 7.53
CA ILE A 330 -13.00 -15.37 8.12
C ILE A 330 -12.27 -16.34 9.06
N PRO A 331 -12.55 -16.37 10.38
CA PRO A 331 -11.74 -17.13 11.34
C PRO A 331 -11.61 -18.62 11.03
N GLU A 332 -12.71 -19.26 10.60
CA GLU A 332 -12.75 -20.69 10.27
C GLU A 332 -11.94 -21.03 9.02
N MET A 333 -12.02 -20.18 8.00
CA MET A 333 -11.24 -20.32 6.78
C MET A 333 -9.76 -20.02 7.03
N HIS A 334 -9.46 -19.03 7.87
CA HIS A 334 -8.10 -18.73 8.29
C HIS A 334 -7.45 -19.93 8.97
N ALA A 335 -8.12 -20.54 9.95
CA ALA A 335 -7.63 -21.72 10.66
C ALA A 335 -7.37 -22.90 9.69
N LEU A 336 -8.33 -23.18 8.80
CA LEU A 336 -8.18 -24.20 7.76
C LEU A 336 -6.97 -23.93 6.86
N ILE A 337 -6.80 -22.69 6.39
CA ILE A 337 -5.65 -22.29 5.56
C ILE A 337 -4.33 -22.52 6.30
N GLN A 338 -4.25 -22.19 7.59
CA GLN A 338 -3.03 -22.41 8.38
C GLN A 338 -2.71 -23.91 8.54
N GLU A 339 -3.71 -24.76 8.78
CA GLU A 339 -3.51 -26.21 8.83
C GLU A 339 -3.00 -26.75 7.49
N ILE A 340 -3.65 -26.37 6.38
CA ILE A 340 -3.22 -26.75 5.02
C ILE A 340 -1.79 -26.26 4.74
N ASN A 341 -1.45 -25.03 5.14
CA ASN A 341 -0.10 -24.48 4.96
C ASN A 341 0.97 -25.29 5.71
N ASN A 342 0.66 -25.78 6.91
CA ASN A 342 1.60 -26.60 7.66
C ASN A 342 1.81 -27.95 6.99
N ILE A 343 0.74 -28.58 6.50
CA ILE A 343 0.81 -29.85 5.77
C ILE A 343 1.62 -29.69 4.47
N LEU A 344 1.35 -28.65 3.68
CA LEU A 344 2.04 -28.40 2.40
C LEU A 344 3.54 -28.06 2.58
N ARG A 345 3.97 -27.65 3.77
CA ARG A 345 5.39 -27.46 4.09
C ARG A 345 6.12 -28.78 4.27
N GLU A 346 5.43 -29.80 4.76
CA GLU A 346 5.98 -31.14 5.02
C GLU A 346 5.89 -32.05 3.80
N ASP A 347 4.79 -31.93 3.03
CA ASP A 347 4.48 -32.77 1.87
C ASP A 347 3.91 -31.88 0.75
N LYS A 348 4.63 -31.76 -0.37
CA LYS A 348 4.25 -30.86 -1.47
C LYS A 348 3.24 -31.47 -2.44
N ASP A 349 3.10 -32.80 -2.45
CA ASP A 349 2.30 -33.54 -3.44
C ASP A 349 1.03 -34.13 -2.79
N VAL A 350 0.40 -33.36 -1.89
CA VAL A 350 -0.77 -33.83 -1.15
C VAL A 350 -2.00 -33.88 -2.05
N ASP A 351 -2.52 -35.08 -2.25
CA ASP A 351 -3.79 -35.29 -2.96
C ASP A 351 -4.99 -34.78 -2.13
N ILE A 352 -5.96 -34.18 -2.82
CA ILE A 352 -7.21 -33.65 -2.26
C ILE A 352 -7.95 -34.71 -1.44
N HIS A 353 -7.95 -35.95 -1.92
CA HIS A 353 -8.69 -37.05 -1.29
C HIS A 353 -8.08 -37.49 0.05
N ASN A 354 -6.78 -37.25 0.26
CA ASN A 354 -6.08 -37.64 1.48
C ASN A 354 -5.93 -36.47 2.47
N LEU A 355 -6.35 -35.26 2.11
CA LEU A 355 -6.17 -34.09 2.95
C LEU A 355 -7.11 -34.11 4.16
N SER A 356 -8.38 -34.48 3.98
CA SER A 356 -9.39 -34.47 5.06
C SER A 356 -9.00 -35.36 6.26
N SER A 357 -8.19 -36.40 6.05
CA SER A 357 -7.71 -37.29 7.14
C SER A 357 -6.50 -36.74 7.90
N LYS A 358 -5.78 -35.75 7.33
CA LYS A 358 -4.63 -35.08 7.96
C LYS A 358 -5.03 -33.79 8.70
N LEU A 359 -6.27 -33.30 8.50
CA LEU A 359 -6.80 -32.09 9.13
C LEU A 359 -7.44 -32.38 10.49
N SER A 360 -7.56 -31.36 11.32
CA SER A 360 -8.37 -31.44 12.54
C SER A 360 -9.84 -31.77 12.20
N PRO A 361 -10.63 -32.41 13.11
CA PRO A 361 -12.01 -32.81 12.80
C PRO A 361 -12.89 -31.66 12.31
N TRP A 362 -12.67 -30.46 12.85
CA TRP A 362 -13.42 -29.28 12.45
C TRP A 362 -12.96 -28.70 11.11
N ALA A 363 -11.64 -28.60 10.89
CA ALA A 363 -11.09 -28.19 9.60
C ALA A 363 -11.46 -29.17 8.48
N SER A 364 -11.50 -30.48 8.79
CA SER A 364 -11.92 -31.54 7.88
C SER A 364 -13.38 -31.39 7.47
N ALA A 365 -14.30 -31.18 8.43
CA ALA A 365 -15.71 -30.94 8.14
C ALA A 365 -15.93 -29.68 7.29
N LEU A 366 -15.23 -28.58 7.60
CA LEU A 366 -15.27 -27.35 6.81
C LEU A 366 -14.71 -27.58 5.41
N PHE A 367 -13.56 -28.25 5.30
CA PHE A 367 -12.97 -28.58 4.00
C PHE A 367 -13.96 -29.39 3.18
N ASP A 368 -14.56 -30.44 3.74
CA ASP A 368 -15.52 -31.30 3.07
C ASP A 368 -16.78 -30.55 2.59
N PHE A 369 -17.27 -29.58 3.37
CA PHE A 369 -18.36 -28.68 3.01
C PHE A 369 -18.05 -27.82 1.77
N LEU A 370 -16.79 -27.42 1.55
CA LEU A 370 -16.43 -26.53 0.45
C LEU A 370 -16.62 -27.21 -0.93
N PRO A 371 -17.05 -26.44 -1.95
CA PRO A 371 -17.07 -26.91 -3.33
C PRO A 371 -15.69 -27.38 -3.80
N VAL A 372 -15.68 -28.36 -4.72
CA VAL A 372 -14.44 -28.97 -5.26
C VAL A 372 -13.50 -27.92 -5.89
N PHE A 373 -14.03 -26.87 -6.52
CA PHE A 373 -13.19 -25.83 -7.11
C PHE A 373 -12.44 -25.01 -6.05
N ILE A 374 -13.08 -24.69 -4.91
CA ILE A 374 -12.42 -24.01 -3.79
C ILE A 374 -11.37 -24.91 -3.15
N LYS A 375 -11.67 -26.21 -2.94
CA LYS A 375 -10.71 -27.19 -2.43
C LYS A 375 -9.42 -27.21 -3.26
N LYS A 376 -9.56 -27.24 -4.59
CA LYS A 376 -8.43 -27.18 -5.54
C LYS A 376 -7.64 -25.87 -5.41
N GLN A 377 -8.33 -24.75 -5.32
CA GLN A 377 -7.70 -23.42 -5.21
C GLN A 377 -6.91 -23.24 -3.90
N LEU A 378 -7.37 -23.83 -2.79
CA LEU A 378 -6.66 -23.81 -1.50
C LEU A 378 -5.34 -24.61 -1.51
N LEU A 379 -5.18 -25.55 -2.45
CA LEU A 379 -3.99 -26.38 -2.62
C LEU A 379 -3.00 -25.85 -3.66
N LEU A 380 -3.29 -24.72 -4.31
CA LEU A 380 -2.35 -24.09 -5.24
C LEU A 380 -1.04 -23.71 -4.54
N ASP A 381 0.03 -23.64 -5.33
CA ASP A 381 1.34 -23.21 -4.88
C ASP A 381 1.28 -21.87 -4.12
N ARG A 382 2.15 -21.72 -3.12
CA ARG A 382 2.23 -20.48 -2.34
C ARG A 382 3.03 -19.39 -3.05
N GLU A 383 2.68 -18.15 -2.74
CA GLU A 383 3.43 -16.95 -3.15
C GLU A 383 4.86 -16.96 -2.57
N SER A 384 5.74 -16.05 -3.01
CA SER A 384 7.14 -15.99 -2.51
C SER A 384 7.24 -15.80 -1.01
N ASP A 385 6.20 -15.25 -0.38
CA ASP A 385 6.11 -15.06 1.05
C ASP A 385 5.37 -16.15 1.80
N GLY A 386 5.05 -17.25 1.13
CA GLY A 386 4.32 -18.38 1.71
C GLY A 386 2.83 -18.11 1.87
N ALA A 387 2.33 -16.96 1.41
CA ALA A 387 0.89 -16.66 1.41
C ALA A 387 0.16 -17.50 0.36
N VAL A 388 -1.14 -17.67 0.57
CA VAL A 388 -2.01 -18.28 -0.44
C VAL A 388 -2.20 -17.31 -1.60
N GLN A 389 -2.39 -17.84 -2.82
CA GLN A 389 -2.71 -17.03 -3.99
C GLN A 389 -4.17 -16.55 -3.95
N LEU A 390 -4.44 -15.53 -3.12
CA LEU A 390 -5.81 -15.01 -2.88
C LEU A 390 -6.54 -14.61 -4.17
N SER A 391 -5.81 -14.11 -5.16
CA SER A 391 -6.38 -13.76 -6.47
C SER A 391 -6.95 -14.94 -7.25
N GLN A 392 -6.48 -16.16 -6.97
CA GLN A 392 -6.95 -17.41 -7.59
C GLN A 392 -8.13 -18.05 -6.85
N ILE A 393 -8.45 -17.56 -5.64
CA ILE A 393 -9.58 -18.08 -4.87
C ILE A 393 -10.85 -17.33 -5.27
N GLU A 394 -11.80 -18.05 -5.84
CA GLU A 394 -13.03 -17.51 -6.39
C GLU A 394 -14.12 -17.35 -5.31
N MET A 395 -13.82 -16.50 -4.33
CA MET A 395 -14.69 -16.23 -3.18
C MET A 395 -16.07 -15.69 -3.57
N GLU A 396 -16.15 -14.88 -4.62
CA GLU A 396 -17.39 -14.38 -5.21
C GLU A 396 -18.30 -15.52 -5.69
N LYS A 397 -17.71 -16.57 -6.27
CA LYS A 397 -18.48 -17.74 -6.76
C LYS A 397 -18.91 -18.63 -5.61
N LEU A 398 -18.04 -18.79 -4.60
CA LEU A 398 -18.41 -19.50 -3.36
C LEU A 398 -19.61 -18.83 -2.70
N LEU A 399 -19.55 -17.52 -2.46
CA LEU A 399 -20.65 -16.78 -1.84
C LEU A 399 -21.92 -16.82 -2.70
N ALA A 400 -21.82 -16.62 -4.01
CA ALA A 400 -22.97 -16.71 -4.90
C ALA A 400 -23.69 -18.07 -4.82
N GLN A 401 -22.92 -19.17 -4.80
CA GLN A 401 -23.49 -20.53 -4.68
C GLN A 401 -24.13 -20.78 -3.30
N LEU A 402 -23.51 -20.31 -2.23
CA LEU A 402 -24.06 -20.43 -0.87
C LEU A 402 -25.36 -19.62 -0.72
N VAL A 403 -25.37 -18.39 -1.23
CA VAL A 403 -26.56 -17.52 -1.26
C VAL A 403 -27.67 -18.12 -2.12
N GLU A 404 -27.37 -18.68 -3.28
CA GLU A 404 -28.38 -19.35 -4.12
C GLU A 404 -29.02 -20.54 -3.40
N THR A 405 -28.21 -21.34 -2.70
CA THR A 405 -28.68 -22.48 -1.91
C THR A 405 -29.61 -22.03 -0.78
N GLU A 406 -29.21 -20.97 -0.06
CA GLU A 406 -29.96 -20.42 1.06
C GLU A 406 -31.26 -19.74 0.61
N ILE A 407 -31.24 -18.92 -0.44
CA ILE A 407 -32.46 -18.31 -1.01
C ILE A 407 -33.43 -19.39 -1.51
N THR A 408 -32.92 -20.47 -2.10
CA THR A 408 -33.76 -21.62 -2.50
C THR A 408 -34.43 -22.26 -1.28
N SER A 409 -33.69 -22.41 -0.17
CA SER A 409 -34.23 -22.90 1.10
C SER A 409 -35.33 -21.97 1.63
N ARG A 410 -35.07 -20.66 1.70
CA ARG A 410 -36.05 -19.64 2.13
C ARG A 410 -37.28 -19.57 1.25
N THR A 411 -37.12 -19.83 -0.06
CA THR A 411 -38.24 -19.90 -1.02
C THR A 411 -39.13 -21.11 -0.72
N LYS A 412 -38.54 -22.29 -0.49
CA LYS A 412 -39.27 -23.51 -0.10
C LYS A 412 -40.00 -23.35 1.23
N ALA A 413 -39.40 -22.62 2.18
CA ALA A 413 -40.00 -22.29 3.47
C ALA A 413 -41.08 -21.18 3.38
N GLY A 414 -41.26 -20.52 2.24
CA GLY A 414 -42.22 -19.43 2.04
C GLY A 414 -41.82 -18.09 2.65
N VAL A 415 -40.58 -17.97 3.15
CA VAL A 415 -40.03 -16.73 3.75
C VAL A 415 -39.60 -15.75 2.66
N TYR A 416 -38.96 -16.25 1.60
CA TYR A 416 -38.58 -15.43 0.45
C TYR A 416 -39.70 -15.48 -0.61
N LYS A 417 -40.20 -14.30 -1.00
CA LYS A 417 -41.29 -14.12 -1.98
C LYS A 417 -40.87 -13.35 -3.24
N GLY A 418 -39.57 -13.10 -3.39
CA GLY A 418 -39.03 -12.37 -4.54
C GLY A 418 -38.97 -13.19 -5.81
N LYS A 419 -38.47 -12.58 -6.89
CA LYS A 419 -38.20 -13.28 -8.17
C LYS A 419 -37.06 -14.28 -7.99
N LYS A 420 -36.87 -15.15 -9.00
CA LYS A 420 -35.74 -16.08 -9.05
C LYS A 420 -34.42 -15.32 -8.92
N PHE A 421 -33.61 -15.70 -7.94
CA PHE A 421 -32.27 -15.18 -7.75
C PHE A 421 -31.35 -15.60 -8.90
N ASN A 422 -30.63 -14.64 -9.49
CA ASN A 422 -29.62 -14.89 -10.51
C ASN A 422 -28.35 -14.10 -10.15
N ALA A 423 -27.24 -14.81 -9.92
CA ALA A 423 -25.95 -14.20 -9.62
C ALA A 423 -25.09 -14.06 -10.88
N ILE A 424 -24.35 -12.94 -10.98
CA ILE A 424 -23.29 -12.74 -11.97
C ILE A 424 -22.01 -12.39 -11.21
N CYS A 425 -20.93 -13.13 -11.47
CA CYS A 425 -19.66 -12.96 -10.77
C CYS A 425 -18.62 -12.24 -11.64
N HIS A 426 -17.94 -11.27 -11.05
CA HIS A 426 -16.83 -10.54 -11.68
C HIS A 426 -15.61 -10.53 -10.78
N PHE A 427 -14.42 -10.47 -11.39
CA PHE A 427 -13.17 -10.21 -10.70
C PHE A 427 -12.44 -9.04 -11.37
N PHE A 428 -12.31 -7.93 -10.63
CA PHE A 428 -11.54 -6.78 -11.07
C PHE A 428 -10.18 -6.72 -10.37
N GLY A 429 -9.17 -6.61 -11.21
CA GLY A 429 -7.79 -6.81 -10.81
C GLY A 429 -6.82 -6.38 -11.90
N TYR A 430 -6.55 -7.32 -12.80
CA TYR A 430 -5.57 -7.16 -13.88
C TYR A 430 -5.86 -6.00 -14.83
N GLN A 431 -7.13 -5.61 -14.98
CA GLN A 431 -7.58 -4.57 -15.89
C GLN A 431 -7.09 -3.17 -15.48
N ALA A 432 -6.88 -2.90 -14.19
CA ALA A 432 -6.50 -1.58 -13.69
C ALA A 432 -4.98 -1.40 -13.52
N ARG A 433 -4.25 -2.48 -13.23
CA ARG A 433 -2.81 -2.43 -12.92
C ARG A 433 -1.92 -1.93 -14.08
N GLY A 434 -2.42 -2.01 -15.31
CA GLY A 434 -1.76 -1.52 -16.52
C GLY A 434 -2.36 -0.24 -17.09
N SER A 435 -3.34 0.38 -16.41
CA SER A 435 -4.01 1.59 -16.90
C SER A 435 -3.08 2.79 -16.94
N LEU A 436 -3.41 3.77 -17.79
CA LEU A 436 -2.75 5.07 -17.78
C LEU A 436 -2.93 5.72 -16.41
N PRO A 437 -1.84 6.16 -15.75
CA PRO A 437 -1.91 6.78 -14.44
C PRO A 437 -2.66 8.12 -14.49
N SER A 438 -3.47 8.37 -13.46
CA SER A 438 -4.13 9.66 -13.21
C SER A 438 -3.10 10.79 -13.08
N ASN A 439 -3.54 12.05 -13.18
CA ASN A 439 -2.65 13.19 -12.93
C ASN A 439 -2.04 13.14 -11.52
N PHE A 440 -2.82 12.72 -10.52
CA PHE A 440 -2.34 12.55 -9.15
C PHE A 440 -1.20 11.52 -9.08
N ASP A 441 -1.39 10.30 -9.57
CA ASP A 441 -0.36 9.26 -9.51
C ASP A 441 0.86 9.61 -10.35
N CYS A 442 0.68 10.26 -11.51
CA CYS A 442 1.81 10.74 -12.32
C CYS A 442 2.67 11.74 -11.54
N THR A 443 2.01 12.68 -10.85
CA THR A 443 2.65 13.75 -10.08
C THR A 443 3.33 13.21 -8.84
N TYR A 444 2.62 12.38 -8.07
CA TYR A 444 3.14 11.77 -6.86
C TYR A 444 4.34 10.86 -7.15
N ALA A 445 4.22 9.99 -8.15
CA ALA A 445 5.30 9.12 -8.60
C ALA A 445 6.54 9.90 -9.08
N ASN A 446 6.33 10.96 -9.86
CA ASN A 446 7.42 11.79 -10.35
C ASN A 446 8.14 12.50 -9.19
N ALA A 447 7.40 13.09 -8.25
CA ALA A 447 7.95 13.70 -7.05
C ALA A 447 8.74 12.70 -6.19
N LEU A 448 8.23 11.48 -5.99
CA LEU A 448 8.95 10.41 -5.28
C LEU A 448 10.26 10.01 -5.97
N GLY A 449 10.28 9.97 -7.31
CA GLY A 449 11.49 9.72 -8.09
C GLY A 449 12.57 10.79 -7.85
N HIS A 450 12.17 12.07 -7.85
CA HIS A 450 13.05 13.19 -7.50
C HIS A 450 13.56 13.09 -6.05
N VAL A 451 12.68 12.79 -5.09
CA VAL A 451 13.05 12.61 -3.69
C VAL A 451 14.08 11.46 -3.55
N ALA A 452 13.82 10.32 -4.19
CA ALA A 452 14.73 9.18 -4.15
C ALA A 452 16.13 9.53 -4.69
N PHE A 453 16.19 10.34 -5.75
CA PHE A 453 17.45 10.88 -6.25
C PHE A 453 18.18 11.72 -5.19
N HIS A 454 17.52 12.69 -4.57
CA HIS A 454 18.16 13.58 -3.60
C HIS A 454 18.63 12.85 -2.34
N LEU A 455 17.88 11.84 -1.87
CA LEU A 455 18.32 10.98 -0.77
C LEU A 455 19.57 10.17 -1.16
N ALA A 456 19.61 9.63 -2.37
CA ALA A 456 20.76 8.91 -2.90
C ALA A 456 22.00 9.82 -3.07
N ALA A 457 21.82 11.01 -3.64
CA ALA A 457 22.91 11.98 -3.86
C ALA A 457 23.52 12.49 -2.53
N ALA A 458 22.71 12.56 -1.47
CA ALA A 458 23.18 12.87 -0.12
C ALA A 458 23.82 11.67 0.61
N GLY A 459 23.88 10.50 -0.01
CA GLY A 459 24.50 9.31 0.57
C GLY A 459 23.69 8.65 1.70
N LEU A 460 22.38 8.93 1.79
CA LEU A 460 21.52 8.34 2.82
C LEU A 460 21.22 6.87 2.52
N ASN A 461 21.32 6.02 3.55
CA ASN A 461 21.09 4.57 3.43
C ASN A 461 19.94 4.13 4.32
N GLY A 462 19.02 3.31 3.80
CA GLY A 462 17.93 2.75 4.60
C GLY A 462 16.73 3.67 4.74
N TYR A 463 16.49 4.53 3.75
CA TYR A 463 15.39 5.49 3.73
C TYR A 463 14.34 5.13 2.69
N MET A 464 13.10 5.43 3.01
CA MET A 464 12.01 5.51 2.06
C MET A 464 11.80 6.96 1.62
N ALA A 465 11.62 7.18 0.32
CA ALA A 465 11.18 8.47 -0.21
C ALA A 465 9.74 8.74 0.22
N THR A 466 9.46 9.94 0.75
CA THR A 466 8.14 10.33 1.23
C THR A 466 7.69 11.65 0.63
N VAL A 467 6.38 11.74 0.35
CA VAL A 467 5.68 13.01 0.07
C VAL A 467 4.41 13.01 0.90
N THR A 468 4.19 14.09 1.63
CA THR A 468 3.06 14.26 2.55
C THR A 468 2.28 15.52 2.20
N ASN A 469 1.13 15.69 2.85
CA ASN A 469 0.14 16.71 2.56
C ASN A 469 -0.50 16.54 1.17
N LEU A 470 -0.73 15.29 0.76
CA LEU A 470 -1.16 14.91 -0.59
C LEU A 470 -2.62 15.29 -0.88
N LYS A 471 -3.43 15.53 0.16
CA LYS A 471 -4.80 16.05 0.00
C LYS A 471 -4.82 17.49 -0.55
N GLU A 472 -3.78 18.27 -0.29
CA GLU A 472 -3.67 19.67 -0.72
C GLU A 472 -3.18 19.79 -2.18
N GLU A 473 -3.09 21.03 -2.66
CA GLU A 473 -2.45 21.35 -3.93
C GLU A 473 -0.95 20.99 -3.92
N VAL A 474 -0.39 20.69 -5.11
CA VAL A 474 1.01 20.25 -5.27
C VAL A 474 2.01 21.28 -4.73
N SER A 475 1.65 22.56 -4.74
CA SER A 475 2.46 23.64 -4.16
C SER A 475 2.68 23.50 -2.65
N ASN A 476 1.79 22.78 -1.96
CA ASN A 476 1.79 22.59 -0.52
C ASN A 476 2.30 21.21 -0.09
N TRP A 477 2.69 20.36 -1.05
CA TRP A 477 3.24 19.04 -0.76
C TRP A 477 4.61 19.16 -0.09
N ARG A 478 4.85 18.31 0.91
CA ARG A 478 6.11 18.29 1.66
C ARG A 478 6.89 17.04 1.30
N CYS A 479 8.10 17.23 0.77
CA CYS A 479 8.98 16.16 0.30
C CYS A 479 10.04 15.83 1.35
N GLY A 480 10.37 14.55 1.51
CA GLY A 480 11.27 14.10 2.57
C GLY A 480 11.73 12.66 2.44
N GLY A 481 12.44 12.19 3.46
CA GLY A 481 12.82 10.80 3.63
C GLY A 481 12.56 10.33 5.06
N ALA A 482 12.01 9.13 5.20
CA ALA A 482 11.81 8.47 6.48
C ALA A 482 12.64 7.17 6.55
N PRO A 483 13.39 6.92 7.63
CA PRO A 483 14.11 5.66 7.82
C PRO A 483 13.13 4.47 7.85
N PHE A 484 13.49 3.34 7.21
CA PHE A 484 12.62 2.14 7.23
C PHE A 484 12.29 1.70 8.66
N THR A 485 13.28 1.74 9.55
CA THR A 485 13.15 1.33 10.95
C THR A 485 12.09 2.14 11.72
N ALA A 486 11.83 3.38 11.32
CA ALA A 486 10.78 4.23 11.90
C ALA A 486 9.35 3.77 11.55
N MET A 487 9.22 2.90 10.54
CA MET A 487 7.95 2.37 10.03
C MET A 487 7.76 0.88 10.34
N MET A 488 8.74 0.25 10.99
CA MET A 488 8.73 -1.19 11.28
C MET A 488 8.01 -1.52 12.58
N SER A 489 7.37 -2.68 12.60
CA SER A 489 6.88 -3.33 13.82
C SER A 489 7.09 -4.84 13.76
N VAL A 490 6.84 -5.52 14.88
CA VAL A 490 7.09 -6.95 15.05
C VAL A 490 5.79 -7.69 15.32
N LYS A 491 5.44 -8.60 14.42
CA LYS A 491 4.31 -9.52 14.67
C LYS A 491 4.71 -10.55 15.72
N ARG A 492 3.81 -10.76 16.68
CA ARG A 492 3.93 -11.77 17.75
C ARG A 492 2.86 -12.82 17.51
N TRP A 493 3.22 -14.10 17.55
CA TRP A 493 2.28 -15.21 17.43
C TRP A 493 2.40 -16.15 18.63
N LEU A 494 1.23 -16.57 19.13
CA LEU A 494 1.12 -17.53 20.22
C LEU A 494 1.31 -18.94 19.66
N ARG A 495 2.33 -19.66 20.14
CA ARG A 495 2.44 -21.11 19.96
C ARG A 495 2.02 -21.78 21.26
N GLY A 496 0.71 -21.90 21.45
CA GLY A 496 0.12 -22.49 22.65
C GLY A 496 0.14 -21.57 23.88
N PRO A 497 -0.28 -22.09 25.05
CA PRO A 497 -0.37 -21.30 26.28
C PRO A 497 1.03 -20.85 26.76
N GLY A 498 1.30 -19.54 26.74
CA GLY A 498 2.45 -18.94 27.41
C GLY A 498 3.74 -18.78 26.58
N VAL A 499 3.81 -19.23 25.33
CA VAL A 499 5.00 -19.04 24.47
C VAL A 499 4.65 -18.16 23.26
N SER A 500 5.05 -16.89 23.33
CA SER A 500 4.99 -15.96 22.20
C SER A 500 6.29 -16.04 21.41
N GLN A 501 6.24 -16.48 20.14
CA GLN A 501 7.37 -16.28 19.24
C GLN A 501 7.34 -14.85 18.69
N ILE A 502 8.50 -14.21 18.70
CA ILE A 502 8.71 -12.88 18.17
C ILE A 502 9.09 -13.03 16.70
N GLY A 503 8.30 -12.46 15.80
CA GLY A 503 8.59 -12.43 14.37
C GLY A 503 9.80 -11.54 14.03
N LYS A 504 10.22 -11.56 12.77
CA LYS A 504 11.22 -10.58 12.28
C LYS A 504 10.55 -9.20 12.15
N PRO A 505 11.25 -8.09 12.48
CA PRO A 505 10.75 -6.77 12.16
C PRO A 505 10.52 -6.62 10.66
N ALA A 506 9.41 -6.00 10.28
CA ALA A 506 9.04 -5.73 8.91
C ALA A 506 8.12 -4.51 8.84
N LEU A 507 7.94 -3.95 7.63
CA LEU A 507 6.82 -3.09 7.33
C LEU A 507 5.59 -3.99 7.10
N HIS A 508 4.48 -3.65 7.73
CA HIS A 508 3.24 -4.42 7.63
C HIS A 508 2.17 -3.60 6.93
N SER A 509 1.34 -4.29 6.14
CA SER A 509 0.13 -3.76 5.55
C SER A 509 -0.76 -3.14 6.63
N ALA A 510 -1.08 -1.86 6.48
CA ALA A 510 -2.08 -1.17 7.28
C ALA A 510 -3.47 -1.66 6.91
N LYS A 511 -4.26 -2.04 7.91
CA LYS A 511 -5.67 -2.42 7.73
C LYS A 511 -6.55 -1.18 7.60
N VAL A 512 -7.76 -1.35 7.08
CA VAL A 512 -8.82 -0.32 7.18
C VAL A 512 -9.06 0.00 8.66
N ASP A 513 -9.03 1.29 9.02
CA ASP A 513 -9.41 1.73 10.35
C ASP A 513 -10.93 1.82 10.47
N LEU A 514 -11.53 0.87 11.21
CA LEU A 514 -12.97 0.83 11.49
C LEU A 514 -13.45 1.97 12.41
N LYS A 515 -12.55 2.86 12.85
CA LYS A 515 -12.87 4.12 13.54
C LYS A 515 -12.48 5.35 12.72
N GLY A 516 -11.91 5.14 11.54
CA GLY A 516 -11.48 6.21 10.64
C GLY A 516 -12.66 6.85 9.92
N LYS A 517 -12.47 8.11 9.52
CA LYS A 517 -13.46 8.89 8.76
C LYS A 517 -13.96 8.18 7.48
N PRO A 518 -13.13 7.47 6.69
CA PRO A 518 -13.64 6.74 5.53
C PRO A 518 -14.66 5.65 5.89
N TYR A 519 -14.42 4.89 6.97
CA TYR A 519 -15.37 3.89 7.44
C TYR A 519 -16.61 4.53 8.07
N GLU A 520 -16.45 5.65 8.78
CA GLU A 520 -17.57 6.43 9.30
C GLU A 520 -18.52 6.88 8.18
N LEU A 521 -17.99 7.38 7.06
CA LEU A 521 -18.78 7.75 5.88
C LEU A 521 -19.53 6.56 5.28
N LEU A 522 -18.89 5.38 5.21
CA LEU A 522 -19.56 4.15 4.82
C LEU A 522 -20.71 3.81 5.79
N ALA A 523 -20.44 3.78 7.10
CA ALA A 523 -21.41 3.39 8.12
C ALA A 523 -22.63 4.31 8.15
N GLN A 524 -22.44 5.61 7.95
CA GLN A 524 -23.52 6.60 7.90
C GLN A 524 -24.46 6.40 6.70
N ASN A 525 -23.97 5.82 5.59
CA ASN A 525 -24.74 5.70 4.35
C ASN A 525 -25.13 4.26 3.99
N ALA A 526 -24.52 3.25 4.61
CA ALA A 526 -24.68 1.84 4.25
C ALA A 526 -26.15 1.37 4.22
N SER A 527 -26.96 1.73 5.23
CA SER A 527 -28.37 1.34 5.29
C SER A 527 -29.21 1.92 4.15
N ARG A 528 -28.89 3.14 3.72
CA ARG A 528 -29.54 3.79 2.58
C ARG A 528 -29.13 3.14 1.27
N TRP A 529 -27.83 2.92 1.05
CA TRP A 529 -27.32 2.25 -0.16
C TRP A 529 -27.83 0.82 -0.31
N GLN A 530 -28.03 0.13 0.81
CA GLN A 530 -28.57 -1.24 0.83
C GLN A 530 -30.00 -1.33 0.29
N THR A 531 -30.86 -0.37 0.63
CA THR A 531 -32.29 -0.41 0.32
C THR A 531 -32.65 0.41 -0.93
N GLU A 532 -32.02 1.57 -1.10
CA GLU A 532 -32.21 2.47 -2.23
C GLU A 532 -31.21 2.15 -3.36
N ASP A 533 -31.44 2.71 -4.55
CA ASP A 533 -30.53 2.57 -5.69
C ASP A 533 -29.82 3.90 -5.94
N LEU A 534 -29.01 4.31 -4.97
CA LEU A 534 -28.27 5.59 -4.98
C LEU A 534 -26.90 5.48 -5.66
N TYR A 535 -26.82 4.69 -6.74
CA TYR A 535 -25.57 4.45 -7.45
C TYR A 535 -24.95 5.75 -7.97
N CYS A 536 -23.64 5.87 -7.83
CA CYS A 536 -22.86 7.00 -8.32
C CYS A 536 -21.94 6.54 -9.45
N SER A 537 -21.85 7.34 -10.53
CA SER A 537 -20.92 7.06 -11.63
C SER A 537 -19.84 8.13 -11.69
N PRO A 538 -18.61 7.84 -11.25
CA PRO A 538 -17.50 8.78 -11.35
C PRO A 538 -17.00 8.97 -12.79
N GLY A 539 -17.42 8.10 -13.72
CA GLY A 539 -16.98 8.12 -15.12
C GLY A 539 -15.53 7.62 -15.32
N PRO A 540 -15.03 7.65 -16.55
CA PRO A 540 -13.63 7.33 -16.85
C PRO A 540 -12.67 8.38 -16.31
N ILE A 541 -11.42 7.98 -16.06
CA ILE A 541 -10.34 8.92 -15.72
C ILE A 541 -10.26 10.02 -16.79
N GLN A 542 -10.40 11.25 -16.34
CA GLN A 542 -10.15 12.44 -17.17
C GLN A 542 -8.70 12.90 -16.94
N PHE A 543 -8.05 13.35 -18.01
CA PHE A 543 -6.69 13.90 -17.95
C PHE A 543 -6.67 15.43 -18.06
N GLU A 544 -7.78 16.00 -18.54
CA GLU A 544 -8.02 17.44 -18.71
C GLU A 544 -9.45 17.76 -18.28
N GLY A 545 -9.70 19.02 -17.93
CA GLY A 545 -11.03 19.50 -17.57
C GLY A 545 -11.45 19.20 -16.12
N PRO A 546 -12.72 19.50 -15.76
CA PRO A 546 -13.20 19.31 -14.40
C PRO A 546 -13.09 17.85 -13.95
N GLY A 547 -12.48 17.63 -12.79
CA GLY A 547 -12.33 16.28 -12.20
C GLY A 547 -11.04 15.55 -12.57
N SER A 548 -10.20 16.07 -13.48
CA SER A 548 -8.90 15.45 -13.83
C SER A 548 -7.96 15.31 -12.62
N ASP A 549 -8.05 16.25 -11.69
CA ASP A 549 -7.23 16.33 -10.48
C ASP A 549 -8.00 15.92 -9.21
N GLY A 550 -9.19 15.32 -9.37
CA GLY A 550 -9.92 14.72 -8.27
C GLY A 550 -9.08 13.64 -7.60
N LYS A 551 -9.08 13.60 -6.26
CA LYS A 551 -8.34 12.60 -5.46
C LYS A 551 -9.30 11.55 -4.92
N THR A 552 -8.78 10.45 -4.41
CA THR A 552 -9.60 9.46 -3.70
C THR A 552 -10.34 10.08 -2.51
N VAL A 553 -11.54 9.57 -2.23
CA VAL A 553 -12.37 10.01 -1.11
C VAL A 553 -11.63 9.72 0.20
N THR A 554 -11.04 8.53 0.33
CA THR A 554 -10.20 8.12 1.47
C THR A 554 -9.11 9.13 1.77
N LEU A 555 -8.28 9.52 0.81
CA LEU A 555 -7.22 10.52 1.02
C LEU A 555 -7.78 11.89 1.40
N SER A 556 -8.91 12.28 0.80
CA SER A 556 -9.49 13.61 0.99
C SER A 556 -10.12 13.80 2.39
N VAL A 557 -10.64 12.73 2.98
CA VAL A 557 -11.37 12.80 4.26
C VAL A 557 -10.49 12.43 5.45
N GLU A 558 -9.44 11.66 5.23
CA GLU A 558 -8.49 11.33 6.27
C GLU A 558 -7.66 12.53 6.72
N ASP A 559 -7.35 12.56 8.02
CA ASP A 559 -6.54 13.60 8.62
C ASP A 559 -5.18 13.00 9.04
N GLN A 560 -4.31 12.85 8.04
CA GLN A 560 -2.99 12.22 8.19
C GLN A 560 -1.82 13.20 8.08
N ASP A 561 -2.02 14.50 8.36
CA ASP A 561 -0.92 15.47 8.39
C ASP A 561 -0.06 15.35 9.66
N TYR A 562 0.53 14.17 9.87
CA TYR A 562 1.39 13.88 11.01
C TYR A 562 2.62 14.79 11.02
N VAL A 563 3.28 14.95 9.86
CA VAL A 563 4.46 15.81 9.73
C VAL A 563 4.12 17.27 10.03
N GLY A 564 2.95 17.75 9.59
CA GLY A 564 2.51 19.12 9.86
C GLY A 564 2.19 19.35 11.32
N ARG A 565 1.54 18.38 11.99
CA ARG A 565 1.32 18.43 13.44
C ARG A 565 2.63 18.43 14.22
N MET A 566 3.64 17.69 13.76
CA MET A 566 4.98 17.72 14.35
C MET A 566 5.62 19.12 14.21
N GLN A 567 5.50 19.74 13.02
CA GLN A 567 5.99 21.11 12.79
C GLN A 567 5.23 22.14 13.64
N GLU A 568 3.92 21.97 13.82
CA GLU A 568 3.10 22.83 14.67
C GLU A 568 3.47 22.69 16.16
N LEU A 569 3.69 21.47 16.64
CA LEU A 569 4.20 21.22 17.98
C LEU A 569 5.55 21.91 18.21
N GLN A 570 6.48 21.78 17.25
CA GLN A 570 7.79 22.43 17.34
C GLN A 570 7.66 23.95 17.40
N LYS A 571 6.75 24.54 16.62
CA LYS A 571 6.46 25.98 16.66
C LYS A 571 5.99 26.43 18.05
N PHE A 572 5.12 25.67 18.71
CA PHE A 572 4.71 25.99 20.09
C PHE A 572 5.88 25.89 21.08
N LEU A 573 6.73 24.87 20.97
CA LEU A 573 7.92 24.73 21.82
C LEU A 573 8.89 25.91 21.63
N ASP A 574 9.10 26.34 20.38
CA ASP A 574 9.96 27.49 20.07
C ASP A 574 9.37 28.79 20.60
N GLN A 575 8.05 28.98 20.53
CA GLN A 575 7.36 30.12 21.14
C GLN A 575 7.56 30.15 22.65
N VAL A 576 7.36 29.02 23.33
CA VAL A 576 7.60 28.91 24.79
C VAL A 576 9.05 29.25 25.10
N LYS A 577 10.01 28.67 24.36
CA LYS A 577 11.45 28.94 24.52
C LYS A 577 11.79 30.43 24.32
N GLN A 578 11.11 31.13 23.42
CA GLN A 578 11.27 32.57 23.23
C GLN A 578 10.70 33.39 24.39
N MET A 579 9.58 32.97 24.98
CA MET A 579 8.96 33.65 26.12
C MET A 579 9.75 33.48 27.43
N VAL A 580 10.39 32.33 27.64
CA VAL A 580 11.14 31.99 28.88
C VAL A 580 12.64 32.32 28.82
N ARG A 581 13.05 33.32 28.02
CA ARG A 581 14.45 33.76 27.93
C ARG A 581 14.98 34.31 29.28
N PRO A 582 16.31 34.31 29.51
CA PRO A 582 16.90 34.92 30.70
C PRO A 582 16.43 36.37 30.87
N GLY A 583 15.84 36.68 32.03
CA GLY A 583 15.20 37.98 32.32
C GLY A 583 13.67 38.00 32.24
N CYS A 584 13.01 36.89 31.91
CA CYS A 584 11.54 36.79 32.00
C CYS A 584 11.04 36.87 33.46
N PRO A 585 9.79 37.34 33.69
CA PRO A 585 9.20 37.36 35.03
C PRO A 585 9.14 35.94 35.65
N PRO A 586 9.47 35.77 36.94
CA PRO A 586 9.43 34.46 37.60
C PRO A 586 8.09 33.71 37.48
N GLU A 587 6.99 34.44 37.42
CA GLU A 587 5.63 33.91 37.27
C GLU A 587 5.44 33.21 35.93
N VAL A 588 6.00 33.78 34.85
CA VAL A 588 5.94 33.21 33.50
C VAL A 588 6.74 31.91 33.43
N LEU A 589 7.94 31.90 34.01
CA LEU A 589 8.77 30.71 34.09
C LEU A 589 8.08 29.59 34.90
N LYS A 590 7.48 29.94 36.05
CA LYS A 590 6.74 28.98 36.88
C LYS A 590 5.52 28.40 36.16
N ALA A 591 4.77 29.23 35.44
CA ALA A 591 3.62 28.79 34.64
C ALA A 591 4.03 27.85 33.50
N ALA A 592 5.11 28.17 32.77
CA ALA A 592 5.65 27.33 31.71
C ALA A 592 6.12 25.97 32.25
N LEU A 593 6.87 25.96 33.37
CA LEU A 593 7.31 24.72 34.01
C LEU A 593 6.14 23.84 34.45
N SER A 594 5.13 24.41 35.12
CA SER A 594 3.95 23.65 35.56
C SER A 594 3.17 23.05 34.40
N SER A 595 3.01 23.82 33.32
CA SER A 595 2.26 23.38 32.14
C SER A 595 3.01 22.25 31.40
N LEU A 596 4.32 22.42 31.17
CA LEU A 596 5.15 21.40 30.51
C LEU A 596 5.32 20.14 31.36
N ALA A 597 5.38 20.26 32.69
CA ALA A 597 5.41 19.10 33.59
C ALA A 597 4.13 18.28 33.47
N SER A 598 2.96 18.93 33.46
CA SER A 598 1.67 18.25 33.26
C SER A 598 1.59 17.56 31.90
N VAL A 599 2.02 18.23 30.82
CA VAL A 599 2.09 17.61 29.48
C VAL A 599 3.00 16.38 29.49
N THR A 600 4.17 16.48 30.12
CA THR A 600 5.13 15.36 30.19
C THR A 600 4.55 14.16 30.95
N GLU A 601 3.84 14.41 32.05
CA GLU A 601 3.17 13.37 32.83
C GLU A 601 2.08 12.67 32.00
N ILE A 602 1.21 13.42 31.32
CA ILE A 602 0.17 12.86 30.44
C ILE A 602 0.80 11.99 29.33
N LEU A 603 1.83 12.50 28.66
CA LEU A 603 2.52 11.76 27.58
C LEU A 603 3.24 10.51 28.11
N SER A 604 3.76 10.54 29.34
CA SER A 604 4.37 9.37 29.97
C SER A 604 3.35 8.26 30.24
N VAL A 605 2.13 8.62 30.64
CA VAL A 605 1.02 7.68 30.83
C VAL A 605 0.54 7.11 29.50
N MET A 606 0.40 7.95 28.47
CA MET A 606 -0.03 7.51 27.12
C MET A 606 0.99 6.64 26.40
N SER A 607 2.29 6.83 26.68
CA SER A 607 3.37 6.02 26.13
C SER A 607 3.58 4.71 26.90
N ALA A 608 2.97 4.55 28.08
CA ALA A 608 3.06 3.32 28.85
C ALA A 608 2.41 2.12 28.12
N PRO A 609 3.04 0.93 28.14
CA PRO A 609 2.50 -0.28 27.52
C PRO A 609 1.10 -0.66 28.00
N SER A 610 0.78 -0.37 29.27
CA SER A 610 -0.51 -0.66 29.91
C SER A 610 -1.67 0.14 29.33
N TYR A 611 -1.44 1.36 28.86
CA TYR A 611 -2.49 2.19 28.23
C TYR A 611 -2.82 1.70 26.81
N ARG A 612 -1.86 1.08 26.12
CA ARG A 612 -2.02 0.57 24.75
C ARG A 612 -2.66 -0.82 24.67
N GLY A 613 -2.69 -1.56 25.77
CA GLY A 613 -3.38 -2.86 25.90
C GLY A 613 -4.92 -2.76 25.89
N LEU A 614 -5.49 -1.56 25.84
CA LEU A 614 -6.94 -1.31 25.65
C LEU A 614 -7.35 -1.23 24.16
N ARG A 615 -6.51 -1.71 23.23
CA ARG A 615 -6.99 -2.07 21.88
C ARG A 615 -7.69 -3.44 22.00
N PRO A 616 -9.00 -3.55 21.75
CA PRO A 616 -9.63 -4.86 21.66
C PRO A 616 -8.99 -5.62 20.50
N PHE A 617 -8.71 -6.90 20.76
CA PHE A 617 -8.12 -7.88 19.85
C PHE A 617 -8.73 -7.90 18.44
#